data_AF-A0A7C7NZ65-F1
#
_entry.id   AF-A0A7C7NZ65-F1
#
_cell.length_a   1.000
_cell.length_b   1.000
_cell.length_c   1.000
_cell.angle_alpha   90.00
_cell.angle_beta   90.00
_cell.angle_gamma   90.00
#
_symmetry.space_group_name_H-M   'P 1'
#
loop_
_entity.id
_entity.type
_entity.pdbx_description
1 polymer ?
#
loop_
_entity_poly.entity_id
_entity_poly.type
_entity_poly.pdbx_seq_one_letter_code
_entity_poly.pdbx_strand_id
1 'polypeptide(L)'
;MTCSEYFKNFSDLIDGDTLEEGSRAFEEHLNECSVCSRYRQVIEQGSALLRTLPEPRLSENFVPRLRHRLYHVDDQRSLRSATTATTPLAVLGMAIILTVVSWLPTLRDTTPEAALDAVVVDQTPRGAPRQPLVIMSSSEFVAPPFTNFSERALTDFREGLWDDAHVLLFEYSPLSQRSRQRGVLRRTGLNQER
;
A
#
# COMPACT_ATOMS: atom_id res chain seq x y z
N MET A 1 16.42 33.46 -16.59
CA MET A 1 15.41 32.48 -17.04
C MET A 1 14.73 32.95 -18.31
N THR A 2 14.02 32.06 -18.99
CA THR A 2 13.13 32.44 -20.10
C THR A 2 11.67 32.60 -19.63
N CYS A 3 10.83 33.29 -20.41
CA CYS A 3 9.41 33.44 -20.05
C CYS A 3 8.67 32.09 -20.01
N SER A 4 9.03 31.10 -20.82
CA SER A 4 8.36 29.79 -20.77
C SER A 4 8.71 29.02 -19.49
N GLU A 5 9.97 29.11 -19.07
CA GLU A 5 10.46 28.57 -17.80
C GLU A 5 9.78 29.25 -16.60
N TYR A 6 9.62 30.58 -16.67
CA TYR A 6 8.84 31.35 -15.69
C TYR A 6 7.43 30.79 -15.54
N PHE A 7 6.67 30.65 -16.64
CA PHE A 7 5.29 30.16 -16.56
C PHE A 7 5.19 28.72 -16.08
N LYS A 8 6.13 27.87 -16.48
CA LYS A 8 6.16 26.46 -16.08
C LYS A 8 6.36 26.30 -14.58
N ASN A 9 7.25 27.10 -14.00
CA ASN A 9 7.65 26.98 -12.60
C ASN A 9 6.90 27.98 -11.69
N PHE A 10 6.01 28.81 -12.23
CA PHE A 10 5.35 29.89 -11.50
C PHE A 10 4.58 29.40 -10.27
N SER A 11 3.85 28.28 -10.36
CA SER A 11 3.10 27.74 -9.21
C SER A 11 4.05 27.32 -8.10
N ASP A 12 5.04 26.48 -8.42
CA ASP A 12 6.03 25.99 -7.46
C ASP A 12 6.73 27.15 -6.73
N LEU A 13 7.03 28.23 -7.46
CA LEU A 13 7.62 29.45 -6.91
C LEU A 13 6.69 30.22 -5.96
N ILE A 14 5.40 30.30 -6.28
CA ILE A 14 4.39 30.97 -5.43
C ILE A 14 4.04 30.11 -4.21
N ASP A 15 4.02 28.79 -4.37
CA ASP A 15 3.70 27.81 -3.33
C ASP A 15 4.89 27.58 -2.37
N GLY A 16 6.08 28.10 -2.69
CA GLY A 16 7.27 28.06 -1.83
C GLY A 16 8.08 26.77 -1.94
N ASP A 17 7.87 25.97 -2.98
CA ASP A 17 8.54 24.68 -3.21
C ASP A 17 9.91 24.83 -3.94
N THR A 18 10.39 26.06 -4.13
CA THR A 18 11.65 26.32 -4.85
C THR A 18 12.83 26.71 -3.97
N LEU A 19 14.03 26.29 -4.38
CA LEU A 19 15.32 26.69 -3.80
C LEU A 19 15.56 28.21 -3.90
N GLU A 20 16.34 28.78 -2.96
CA GLU A 20 16.63 30.23 -2.89
C GLU A 20 17.27 30.81 -4.17
N GLU A 21 18.03 30.00 -4.92
CA GLU A 21 18.59 30.42 -6.21
C GLU A 21 17.50 30.62 -7.26
N GLY A 22 16.43 29.82 -7.21
CA GLY A 22 15.28 29.92 -8.09
C GLY A 22 14.44 31.18 -7.82
N SER A 23 14.28 31.55 -6.55
CA SER A 23 13.54 32.77 -6.18
C SER A 23 14.27 34.04 -6.59
N ARG A 24 15.61 34.07 -6.51
CA ARG A 24 16.38 35.24 -6.96
C ARG A 24 16.31 35.44 -8.48
N ALA A 25 16.49 34.36 -9.24
CA ALA A 25 16.34 34.42 -10.70
C ALA A 25 14.94 34.88 -11.10
N PHE A 26 13.92 34.47 -10.35
CA PHE A 26 12.52 34.89 -10.49
C PHE A 26 12.30 36.38 -10.32
N GLU A 27 12.80 36.94 -9.23
CA GLU A 27 12.71 38.38 -8.98
C GLU A 27 13.46 39.18 -10.06
N GLU A 28 14.63 38.73 -10.47
CA GLU A 28 15.41 39.36 -11.54
C GLU A 28 14.62 39.41 -12.85
N HIS A 29 14.04 38.28 -13.27
CA HIS A 29 13.26 38.22 -14.50
C HIS A 29 12.00 39.10 -14.45
N LEU A 30 11.36 39.23 -13.29
CA LEU A 30 10.19 40.10 -13.13
C LEU A 30 10.54 41.59 -13.28
N ASN A 31 11.73 41.98 -12.85
CA ASN A 31 12.21 43.36 -13.00
C ASN A 31 12.53 43.69 -14.46
N GLU A 32 12.96 42.70 -15.25
CA GLU A 32 13.35 42.88 -16.65
C GLU A 32 12.19 42.67 -17.64
N CYS A 33 11.24 41.78 -17.33
CA CYS A 33 10.20 41.35 -18.25
C CYS A 33 8.81 41.89 -17.86
N SER A 34 8.33 42.89 -18.61
CA SER A 34 7.01 43.50 -18.40
C SER A 34 5.84 42.52 -18.61
N VAL A 35 5.99 41.50 -19.44
CA VAL A 35 4.95 40.48 -19.69
C VAL A 35 4.76 39.61 -18.45
N CYS A 36 5.85 39.09 -17.89
CA CYS A 36 5.81 38.25 -16.68
C CYS A 36 5.39 39.05 -15.45
N SER A 37 5.83 40.31 -15.34
CA SER A 37 5.37 41.25 -14.33
C SER A 37 3.85 41.47 -14.37
N ARG A 38 3.29 41.72 -15.55
CA ARG A 38 1.84 41.86 -15.72
C ARG A 38 1.10 40.58 -15.36
N TYR A 39 1.63 39.41 -15.76
CA TYR A 39 1.03 38.14 -15.40
C TYR A 39 0.95 37.95 -13.89
N ARG A 40 2.06 38.20 -13.17
CA ARG A 40 2.08 38.15 -11.71
C ARG A 40 1.02 39.07 -11.11
N GLN A 41 0.94 40.32 -11.59
CA GLN A 41 -0.03 41.29 -11.11
C GLN A 41 -1.48 40.83 -11.31
N VAL A 42 -1.81 40.23 -12.46
CA VAL A 42 -3.15 39.70 -12.75
C VAL A 42 -3.50 38.56 -11.79
N ILE A 43 -2.57 37.64 -11.53
CA ILE A 43 -2.78 36.54 -10.58
C ILE A 43 -2.95 37.08 -9.15
N GLU A 44 -2.12 38.03 -8.72
CA GLU A 44 -2.23 38.67 -7.41
C GLU A 44 -3.59 39.35 -7.24
N GLN A 45 -4.03 40.14 -8.24
CA GLN A 45 -5.35 40.78 -8.24
C GLN A 45 -6.50 39.77 -8.22
N GLY A 46 -6.41 38.71 -9.01
CA GLY A 46 -7.40 37.63 -9.03
C GLY A 46 -7.49 36.93 -7.67
N SER A 47 -6.35 36.61 -7.07
CA SER A 47 -6.30 35.99 -5.73
C SER A 47 -6.83 36.92 -4.64
N ALA A 48 -6.55 38.23 -4.73
CA ALA A 48 -7.09 39.22 -3.81
C ALA A 48 -8.61 39.30 -3.90
N LEU A 49 -9.17 39.27 -5.12
CA LEU A 49 -10.61 39.22 -5.33
C LEU A 49 -11.23 37.96 -4.73
N LEU A 50 -10.63 36.78 -4.94
CA LEU A 50 -11.12 35.53 -4.36
C LEU A 50 -11.11 35.56 -2.82
N ARG A 51 -10.13 36.24 -2.21
CA ARG A 51 -10.09 36.45 -0.76
C ARG A 51 -11.17 37.40 -0.23
N THR A 52 -11.83 38.19 -1.09
CA THR A 52 -12.98 39.01 -0.68
C THR A 52 -14.29 38.22 -0.60
N LEU A 53 -14.32 36.98 -1.11
CA LEU A 53 -15.49 36.14 -1.03
C LEU A 53 -15.80 35.80 0.45
N PRO A 54 -17.08 35.62 0.80
CA PRO A 54 -17.46 35.23 2.15
C PRO A 54 -16.76 33.92 2.55
N GLU A 55 -16.26 33.87 3.80
CA GLU A 55 -15.67 32.65 4.31
C GLU A 55 -16.69 31.49 4.26
N PRO A 56 -16.28 30.32 3.76
CA PRO A 56 -17.15 29.16 3.74
C PRO A 56 -17.49 28.74 5.17
N ARG A 57 -18.76 28.44 5.42
CA ARG A 57 -19.17 27.86 6.71
C ARG A 57 -18.59 26.46 6.83
N LEU A 58 -17.60 26.30 7.69
CA LEU A 58 -17.02 24.99 8.01
C LEU A 58 -17.94 24.23 8.97
N SER A 59 -18.10 22.93 8.75
CA SER A 59 -18.77 22.06 9.72
C SER A 59 -17.99 22.06 11.05
N GLU A 60 -18.67 21.92 12.19
CA GLU A 60 -18.02 21.84 13.52
C GLU A 60 -16.94 20.75 13.59
N ASN A 61 -17.12 19.66 12.83
CA ASN A 61 -16.20 18.53 12.77
C ASN A 61 -15.03 18.72 11.78
N PHE A 62 -14.95 19.84 11.06
CA PHE A 62 -13.94 20.05 10.03
C PHE A 62 -12.53 20.06 10.62
N VAL A 63 -12.29 20.92 11.62
CA VAL A 63 -10.96 21.08 12.23
C VAL A 63 -10.48 19.78 12.89
N PRO A 64 -11.31 19.06 13.68
CA PRO A 64 -10.93 17.74 14.21
C PRO A 64 -10.58 16.72 13.11
N ARG A 65 -11.39 16.63 12.04
CA ARG A 65 -11.12 15.70 10.93
C ARG A 65 -9.86 16.08 10.14
N LEU A 66 -9.62 17.38 9.95
CA LEU A 66 -8.43 17.88 9.28
C LEU A 66 -7.16 17.52 10.08
N ARG A 67 -7.15 17.80 11.38
CA ARG A 67 -6.01 17.44 12.26
C ARG A 67 -5.74 15.94 12.26
N HIS A 68 -6.80 15.13 12.36
CA HIS A 68 -6.66 13.68 12.29
C HIS A 68 -6.06 13.23 10.95
N ARG A 69 -6.54 13.77 9.81
CA ARG A 69 -5.97 13.45 8.49
C ARG A 69 -4.51 13.88 8.36
N LEU A 70 -4.17 15.08 8.81
CA LEU A 70 -2.80 15.60 8.72
C LEU A 70 -1.83 14.73 9.52
N TYR A 71 -2.23 14.31 10.73
CA TYR A 71 -1.46 13.36 11.54
C TYR A 71 -1.11 12.07 10.78
N HIS A 72 -2.09 11.47 10.08
CA HIS A 72 -1.84 10.25 9.31
C HIS A 72 -0.98 10.48 8.07
N VAL A 73 -1.06 11.66 7.43
CA VAL A 73 -0.20 12.01 6.29
C VAL A 73 1.26 12.17 6.74
N ASP A 74 1.49 12.85 7.86
CA ASP A 74 2.82 13.02 8.43
C ASP A 74 3.42 11.68 8.91
N ASP A 75 2.59 10.84 9.54
CA ASP A 75 2.99 9.49 9.94
C ASP A 75 3.37 8.63 8.72
N GLN A 76 2.55 8.63 7.66
CA GLN A 76 2.90 7.92 6.42
C GLN A 76 4.19 8.44 5.74
N ARG A 77 4.44 9.75 5.77
CA ARG A 77 5.71 10.32 5.26
C ARG A 77 6.90 9.87 6.10
N SER A 78 6.78 9.87 7.42
CA SER A 78 7.83 9.39 8.32
C SER A 78 8.10 7.89 8.14
N LEU A 79 7.05 7.07 7.99
CA LEU A 79 7.17 5.63 7.72
C LEU A 79 7.79 5.36 6.34
N ARG A 80 7.40 6.11 5.31
CA ARG A 80 8.03 5.99 3.98
C ARG A 80 9.50 6.39 3.99
N SER A 81 9.87 7.46 4.68
CA SER A 81 11.26 7.88 4.85
C SER A 81 12.08 6.84 5.64
N ALA A 82 11.51 6.29 6.72
CA ALA A 82 12.15 5.25 7.52
C ALA A 82 12.32 3.93 6.75
N THR A 83 11.37 3.57 5.88
CA THR A 83 11.43 2.34 5.06
C THR A 83 12.33 2.48 3.83
N THR A 84 12.58 3.69 3.32
CA THR A 84 13.57 3.93 2.25
C THR A 84 14.99 4.18 2.77
N ALA A 85 15.16 4.41 4.06
CA ALA A 85 16.46 4.57 4.71
C ALA A 85 17.13 3.23 5.08
N THR A 86 16.98 2.18 4.28
CA THR A 86 17.93 1.05 4.34
C THR A 86 19.25 1.55 3.78
N THR A 87 20.12 2.03 4.66
CA THR A 87 21.49 2.38 4.29
C THR A 87 22.15 1.17 3.60
N PRO A 88 22.99 1.37 2.57
CA PRO A 88 23.62 0.26 1.85
C PRO A 88 24.38 -0.70 2.78
N LEU A 89 24.84 -0.19 3.94
CA LEU A 89 25.47 -0.95 5.01
C LEU A 89 24.52 -1.94 5.72
N ALA A 90 23.26 -1.57 5.94
CA ALA A 90 22.28 -2.45 6.56
C ALA A 90 21.90 -3.63 5.63
N VAL A 91 21.80 -3.37 4.33
CA VAL A 91 21.54 -4.40 3.31
C VAL A 91 22.72 -5.37 3.24
N LEU A 92 23.96 -4.87 3.26
CA LEU A 92 25.17 -5.70 3.27
C LEU A 92 25.25 -6.57 4.54
N GLY A 93 24.94 -6.00 5.70
CA GLY A 93 24.91 -6.74 6.97
C GLY A 93 23.91 -7.90 6.96
N MET A 94 22.68 -7.66 6.48
CA MET A 94 21.68 -8.72 6.35
C MET A 94 22.06 -9.77 5.32
N ALA A 95 22.69 -9.39 4.21
CA ALA A 95 23.18 -10.36 3.22
C ALA A 95 24.26 -11.28 3.82
N ILE A 96 25.16 -10.75 4.65
CA ILE A 96 26.20 -11.53 5.34
C ILE A 96 25.56 -12.49 6.37
N ILE A 97 24.59 -12.01 7.15
CA ILE A 97 23.89 -12.87 8.13
C ILE A 97 23.17 -14.02 7.42
N LEU A 98 22.42 -13.72 6.35
CA LEU A 98 21.69 -14.75 5.59
C LEU A 98 22.62 -15.76 4.93
N THR A 99 23.77 -15.33 4.42
CA THR A 99 24.78 -16.24 3.89
C THR A 99 25.43 -17.08 4.97
N VAL A 100 25.71 -16.56 6.17
CA VAL A 100 26.23 -17.39 7.26
C VAL A 100 25.18 -18.42 7.73
N VAL A 101 23.91 -18.01 7.84
CA VAL A 101 22.82 -18.90 8.25
C VAL A 101 22.57 -20.01 7.22
N SER A 102 22.74 -19.74 5.92
CA SER A 102 22.50 -20.75 4.89
C SER A 102 23.55 -21.87 4.85
N TRP A 103 24.72 -21.68 5.48
CA TRP A 103 25.78 -22.69 5.58
C TRP A 103 25.75 -23.48 6.90
N LEU A 104 24.87 -23.10 7.83
CA LEU A 104 24.69 -23.78 9.10
C LEU A 104 24.27 -25.27 9.00
N PRO A 105 23.41 -25.72 8.05
CA PRO A 105 23.08 -27.14 7.93
C PRO A 105 24.24 -27.97 7.35
N THR A 106 25.13 -27.38 6.56
CA THR A 106 26.27 -28.06 5.93
C THR A 106 27.40 -28.36 6.91
N LEU A 107 27.48 -27.60 8.01
CA LEU A 107 28.47 -27.80 9.09
C LEU A 107 27.98 -28.74 10.20
N ARG A 108 26.69 -29.10 10.17
CA ARG A 108 26.12 -30.11 11.07
C ARG A 108 26.09 -31.45 10.34
N ASP A 109 27.25 -32.09 10.25
CA ASP A 109 27.38 -33.53 9.99
C ASP A 109 26.88 -34.31 11.23
N THR A 110 25.60 -34.17 11.52
CA THR A 110 24.88 -35.06 12.44
C THR A 110 23.79 -35.72 11.65
N THR A 111 24.18 -36.60 10.73
CA THR A 111 23.35 -37.71 10.32
C THR A 111 23.41 -38.75 11.45
N PRO A 112 22.40 -38.85 12.33
CA PRO A 112 22.29 -40.06 13.12
C PRO A 112 22.05 -41.19 12.12
N GLU A 113 23.03 -42.07 11.95
CA GLU A 113 22.82 -43.38 11.33
C GLU A 113 21.84 -44.16 12.22
N ALA A 114 20.55 -43.90 12.07
CA ALA A 114 19.52 -44.80 12.54
C ALA A 114 19.59 -46.02 11.63
N ALA A 115 20.26 -47.07 12.09
CA ALA A 115 20.19 -48.39 11.49
C ALA A 115 18.73 -48.86 11.55
N LEU A 116 17.98 -48.60 10.48
CA LEU A 116 16.65 -49.15 10.30
C LEU A 116 16.80 -50.61 9.90
N ASP A 117 16.39 -51.50 10.81
CA ASP A 117 16.28 -52.93 10.52
C ASP A 117 15.31 -53.13 9.36
N ALA A 118 15.68 -53.99 8.40
CA ALA A 118 14.91 -54.17 7.18
C ALA A 118 13.51 -54.72 7.50
N VAL A 119 12.49 -53.88 7.35
CA VAL A 119 11.09 -54.31 7.42
C VAL A 119 10.80 -55.16 6.19
N VAL A 120 10.80 -56.48 6.37
CA VAL A 120 10.26 -57.43 5.41
C VAL A 120 8.74 -57.25 5.38
N VAL A 121 8.23 -56.70 4.28
CA VAL A 121 6.79 -56.55 4.05
C VAL A 121 6.24 -57.87 3.52
N ASP A 122 5.64 -58.68 4.39
CA ASP A 122 5.02 -59.96 4.00
C ASP A 122 3.52 -59.86 3.70
N GLN A 123 2.97 -58.66 3.52
CA GLN A 123 1.56 -58.47 3.18
C GLN A 123 1.35 -57.33 2.20
N THR A 124 0.90 -57.67 0.99
CA THR A 124 0.43 -56.72 -0.01
C THR A 124 -0.85 -56.05 0.47
N PRO A 125 -0.88 -54.72 0.68
CA PRO A 125 -2.12 -54.01 0.95
C PRO A 125 -3.02 -54.15 -0.28
N ARG A 126 -4.16 -54.81 -0.13
CA ARG A 126 -5.22 -54.83 -1.15
C ARG A 126 -5.59 -53.39 -1.47
N GLY A 127 -5.36 -52.99 -2.71
CA GLY A 127 -5.62 -51.65 -3.20
C GLY A 127 -7.08 -51.27 -3.03
N ALA A 128 -7.34 -50.29 -2.16
CA ALA A 128 -8.49 -49.42 -2.36
C ALA A 128 -8.20 -48.59 -3.62
N PRO A 129 -9.15 -48.41 -4.55
CA PRO A 129 -8.92 -47.62 -5.74
C PRO A 129 -8.72 -46.15 -5.33
N ARG A 130 -7.47 -45.73 -5.16
CA ARG A 130 -7.10 -44.34 -5.27
C ARG A 130 -7.31 -43.99 -6.74
N GLN A 131 -8.38 -43.24 -7.01
CA GLN A 131 -8.52 -42.61 -8.31
C GLN A 131 -7.27 -41.73 -8.52
N PRO A 132 -6.47 -41.97 -9.57
CA PRO A 132 -5.43 -41.03 -9.92
C PRO A 132 -6.13 -39.74 -10.32
N LEU A 133 -5.82 -38.64 -9.64
CA LEU A 133 -6.07 -37.32 -10.21
C LEU A 133 -5.12 -37.22 -11.41
N VAL A 134 -5.63 -37.64 -12.56
CA VAL A 134 -5.02 -37.39 -13.85
C VAL A 134 -5.15 -35.90 -14.07
N ILE A 135 -4.12 -35.13 -13.70
CA ILE A 135 -3.88 -33.83 -14.32
C ILE A 135 -3.33 -34.17 -15.69
N MET A 136 -4.24 -34.42 -16.63
CA MET A 136 -3.90 -34.63 -18.02
C MET A 136 -3.34 -33.32 -18.54
N SER A 137 -2.02 -33.31 -18.67
CA SER A 137 -1.32 -32.43 -19.59
C SER A 137 -1.71 -32.86 -21.01
N SER A 138 -2.62 -32.10 -21.61
CA SER A 138 -2.79 -32.06 -23.06
C SER A 138 -3.38 -30.70 -23.45
N SER A 139 -2.47 -29.77 -23.77
CA SER A 139 -2.57 -28.78 -24.86
C SER A 139 -3.96 -28.36 -25.36
N GLU A 140 -4.85 -27.91 -24.49
CA GLU A 140 -5.95 -27.04 -24.87
C GLU A 140 -6.25 -26.09 -23.69
N PHE A 141 -6.30 -24.81 -24.03
CA PHE A 141 -6.29 -23.68 -23.11
C PHE A 141 -7.59 -23.67 -22.27
N VAL A 142 -7.55 -24.26 -21.06
CA VAL A 142 -8.65 -24.13 -20.10
C VAL A 142 -8.60 -22.71 -19.54
N ALA A 143 -9.58 -21.91 -19.96
CA ALA A 143 -9.83 -20.61 -19.38
C ALA A 143 -10.04 -20.73 -17.85
N PRO A 144 -9.46 -19.84 -17.04
CA PRO A 144 -9.66 -19.86 -15.58
C PRO A 144 -11.15 -19.68 -15.25
N PRO A 145 -11.64 -20.12 -14.07
CA PRO A 145 -13.06 -20.13 -13.68
C PRO A 145 -13.72 -18.74 -13.56
N PHE A 146 -13.05 -17.69 -14.02
CA PHE A 146 -13.47 -16.29 -13.98
C PHE A 146 -13.94 -15.76 -15.34
N THR A 147 -14.05 -16.58 -16.39
CA THR A 147 -14.41 -16.07 -17.73
C THR A 147 -15.92 -15.91 -17.99
N ASN A 148 -16.76 -16.17 -16.99
CA ASN A 148 -18.22 -15.94 -17.09
C ASN A 148 -18.67 -14.68 -16.34
N PHE A 149 -17.82 -13.67 -16.20
CA PHE A 149 -18.30 -12.35 -15.83
C PHE A 149 -18.75 -11.63 -17.09
N SER A 150 -20.04 -11.31 -17.16
CA SER A 150 -20.53 -10.26 -18.05
C SER A 150 -19.59 -9.05 -17.94
N GLU A 151 -19.24 -8.37 -19.03
CA GLU A 151 -18.48 -7.11 -19.00
C GLU A 151 -19.06 -6.10 -17.99
N ARG A 152 -20.37 -6.19 -17.71
CA ARG A 152 -21.08 -5.43 -16.68
C ARG A 152 -20.68 -5.81 -15.25
N ALA A 153 -20.50 -7.10 -14.97
CA ALA A 153 -20.06 -7.58 -13.66
C ALA A 153 -18.58 -7.26 -13.39
N LEU A 154 -17.73 -7.24 -14.43
CA LEU A 154 -16.34 -6.80 -14.31
C LEU A 154 -16.21 -5.28 -14.11
N THR A 155 -17.13 -4.49 -14.68
CA THR A 155 -17.16 -3.03 -14.46
C THR A 155 -17.68 -2.69 -13.07
N ASP A 156 -18.79 -3.28 -12.62
CA ASP A 156 -19.27 -3.14 -11.23
C ASP A 156 -18.24 -3.63 -10.21
N PHE A 157 -17.59 -4.77 -10.47
CA PHE A 157 -16.52 -5.26 -9.60
C PHE A 157 -15.32 -4.31 -9.60
N ARG A 158 -14.91 -3.78 -10.75
CA ARG A 158 -13.76 -2.87 -10.82
C ARG A 158 -14.05 -1.51 -10.20
N GLU A 159 -15.25 -0.97 -10.33
CA GLU A 159 -15.66 0.25 -9.62
C GLU A 159 -15.73 0.00 -8.10
N GLY A 160 -16.37 -1.09 -7.67
CA GLY A 160 -16.47 -1.44 -6.24
C GLY A 160 -15.15 -1.87 -5.57
N LEU A 161 -14.22 -2.47 -6.32
CA LEU A 161 -12.93 -2.95 -5.80
C LEU A 161 -12.07 -1.80 -5.30
N TRP A 162 -12.14 -0.64 -5.94
CA TRP A 162 -11.33 0.53 -5.60
C TRP A 162 -12.07 1.48 -4.66
N ASP A 163 -13.39 1.63 -4.79
CA ASP A 163 -14.19 2.48 -3.90
C ASP A 163 -14.35 1.88 -2.48
N ASP A 164 -14.44 0.54 -2.37
CA ASP A 164 -14.56 -0.18 -1.10
C ASP A 164 -13.35 -1.08 -0.78
N ALA A 165 -12.17 -0.71 -1.31
CA ALA A 165 -10.91 -1.44 -1.09
C ALA A 165 -10.63 -1.71 0.41
N HIS A 166 -10.97 -0.76 1.28
CA HIS A 166 -10.78 -0.89 2.72
C HIS A 166 -11.71 -1.93 3.37
N VAL A 167 -12.92 -2.12 2.85
CA VAL A 167 -13.88 -3.12 3.33
C VAL A 167 -13.42 -4.52 2.94
N LEU A 168 -12.97 -4.70 1.70
CA LEU A 168 -12.45 -5.97 1.21
C LEU A 168 -11.16 -6.36 1.93
N LEU A 169 -10.23 -5.41 2.11
CA LEU A 169 -9.00 -5.65 2.87
C LEU A 169 -9.31 -6.02 4.33
N PHE A 170 -10.31 -5.40 4.95
CA PHE A 170 -10.74 -5.79 6.28
C PHE A 170 -11.34 -7.18 6.28
N GLU A 171 -12.25 -7.50 5.37
CA GLU A 171 -12.98 -8.77 5.31
C GLU A 171 -12.05 -9.98 5.11
N TYR A 172 -10.99 -9.83 4.33
CA TYR A 172 -9.98 -10.87 4.13
C TYR A 172 -8.77 -10.78 5.08
N SER A 173 -8.74 -9.83 6.02
CA SER A 173 -7.69 -9.75 7.02
C SER A 173 -7.88 -10.77 8.15
N PRO A 174 -6.79 -11.24 8.80
CA PRO A 174 -6.90 -12.06 10.01
C PRO A 174 -7.61 -11.36 11.18
N LEU A 175 -7.81 -10.02 11.11
CA LEU A 175 -8.56 -9.26 12.10
C LEU A 175 -10.08 -9.47 12.00
N SER A 176 -10.63 -9.62 10.79
CA SER A 176 -12.06 -9.96 10.62
C SER A 176 -12.35 -11.38 11.13
N GLN A 177 -11.40 -12.31 10.97
CA GLN A 177 -11.54 -13.67 11.47
C GLN A 177 -11.60 -13.68 13.01
N ARG A 178 -10.80 -12.83 13.67
CA ARG A 178 -10.81 -12.66 15.14
C ARG A 178 -12.10 -11.98 15.64
N SER A 179 -12.66 -11.03 14.91
CA SER A 179 -13.92 -10.37 15.30
C SER A 179 -15.12 -11.31 15.16
N ARG A 180 -15.17 -12.12 14.10
CA ARG A 180 -16.20 -13.17 13.92
C ARG A 180 -16.13 -14.24 15.02
N GLN A 181 -14.93 -14.67 15.42
CA GLN A 181 -14.76 -15.64 16.52
C GLN A 181 -15.14 -15.08 17.89
N ARG A 182 -14.96 -13.77 18.15
CA ARG A 182 -15.37 -13.13 19.41
C ARG A 182 -16.89 -13.02 19.58
N GLY A 183 -17.66 -13.01 18.49
CA GLY A 183 -19.13 -12.95 18.54
C GLY A 183 -19.81 -14.21 19.10
N VAL A 184 -19.11 -15.35 19.11
CA VAL A 184 -19.69 -16.65 19.51
C VAL A 184 -19.51 -16.97 21.00
N LEU A 185 -18.68 -16.22 21.74
CA LEU A 185 -18.31 -16.56 23.13
C LEU A 185 -19.00 -15.72 24.23
N ARG A 186 -20.25 -15.29 24.05
CA ARG A 186 -20.98 -14.64 25.17
C ARG A 186 -22.51 -14.80 25.14
N ARG A 187 -22.98 -15.97 25.59
CA ARG A 187 -24.23 -16.10 26.37
C ARG A 187 -24.30 -17.46 27.04
N THR A 188 -23.69 -17.59 28.21
CA THR A 188 -24.15 -18.55 29.22
C THR A 188 -24.93 -17.73 30.24
N GLY A 189 -26.25 -17.90 30.22
CA GLY A 189 -27.15 -17.25 31.17
C GLY A 189 -27.02 -17.90 32.54
N LEU A 190 -26.67 -17.10 33.55
CA LEU A 190 -26.96 -17.41 34.94
C LEU A 190 -28.41 -16.95 35.19
N ASN A 191 -29.36 -17.85 35.00
CA ASN A 191 -30.69 -17.71 35.61
C ASN A 191 -30.57 -18.20 37.05
N GLN A 192 -30.58 -17.24 37.96
CA GLN A 192 -30.72 -17.43 39.39
C GLN A 192 -32.22 -17.35 39.70
N GLU A 193 -32.90 -18.50 39.78
CA GLU A 193 -34.26 -18.58 40.31
C GLU A 193 -34.24 -18.66 41.85
N ARG A 194 -35.27 -18.05 42.42
CA ARG A 194 -35.52 -17.77 43.83
C ARG A 194 -36.67 -18.65 44.30
#